data_AF-A0A564VWR0-F1
#
_entry.id   AF-A0A564VWR0-F1
#
_cell.length_a   1.000
_cell.length_b   1.000
_cell.length_c   1.000
_cell.angle_alpha   90.00
_cell.angle_beta   90.00
_cell.angle_gamma   90.00
#
_symmetry.space_group_name_H-M   'P 1'
#
loop_
_entity.id
_entity.type
_entity.pdbx_description
1 polymer ?
#
loop_
_entity_poly.entity_id
_entity_poly.type
_entity_poly.pdbx_seq_one_letter_code
_entity_poly.pdbx_strand_id
1 'polypeptide(L)'
;MDEDNIFKTMDAITNAISDSCEPRIRPDVTLQTVNDKTVIVVEILPGAMRPYYIKSEGMTEGIYMRVSRTTRSVEGYMLKELILEGQNRYFDSEPCRELQITDEDIQNLCKIMKETAIKNTWQDSEKAKIKDITKNTLLSWGILTEVQGEIFPTNAYALLTGQLRMQPIIQCGFFKGKDRAYFVDRREFDGPIQNQVDVAYQYVFEKINMGMQIHGIYRQDVYELPTDSVRELIANAVAHRSYLEPGKYTSSNI
;
A
#
# COMPACT_ATOMS: atom_id res chain seq x y z
N MET A 1 44.06 1.96 -14.69
CA MET A 1 43.57 3.35 -14.63
C MET A 1 44.39 4.01 -13.52
N ASP A 2 44.94 5.20 -13.74
CA ASP A 2 45.75 5.89 -12.73
C ASP A 2 44.87 6.25 -11.51
N GLU A 3 45.37 6.14 -10.28
CA GLU A 3 44.58 6.36 -9.06
C GLU A 3 43.97 7.76 -9.03
N ASP A 4 44.73 8.77 -9.47
CA ASP A 4 44.28 10.16 -9.62
C ASP A 4 43.10 10.33 -10.59
N ASN A 5 42.98 9.45 -11.59
CA ASN A 5 41.88 9.51 -12.55
C ASN A 5 40.58 8.90 -11.96
N ILE A 6 40.71 7.95 -11.04
CA ILE A 6 39.57 7.31 -10.36
C ILE A 6 38.89 8.31 -9.44
N PHE A 7 39.65 9.01 -8.58
CA PHE A 7 39.09 10.01 -7.67
C PHE A 7 38.42 11.17 -8.43
N LYS A 8 39.04 11.68 -9.51
CA LYS A 8 38.42 12.70 -10.38
C LYS A 8 37.11 12.22 -10.98
N THR A 9 37.02 10.95 -11.36
CA THR A 9 35.79 10.36 -11.91
C THR A 9 34.69 10.27 -10.85
N MET A 10 35.03 9.86 -9.62
CA MET A 10 34.09 9.81 -8.49
C MET A 10 33.54 11.20 -8.15
N ASP A 11 34.40 12.23 -8.10
CA ASP A 11 34.00 13.61 -7.86
C ASP A 11 33.10 14.14 -8.98
N ALA A 12 33.45 13.84 -10.25
CA ALA A 12 32.64 14.23 -11.40
C ALA A 12 31.24 13.60 -11.36
N ILE A 13 31.12 12.32 -11.00
CA ILE A 13 29.84 11.62 -10.83
C ILE A 13 29.02 12.28 -9.70
N THR A 14 29.66 12.52 -8.55
CA THR A 14 29.00 13.12 -7.38
C THR A 14 28.44 14.50 -7.68
N ASN A 15 29.23 15.34 -8.34
CA ASN A 15 28.83 16.68 -8.76
C ASN A 15 27.73 16.63 -9.82
N ALA A 16 27.86 15.77 -10.82
CA ALA A 16 26.84 15.61 -11.86
C ALA A 16 25.46 15.26 -11.28
N ILE A 17 25.41 14.31 -10.33
CA ILE A 17 24.17 13.93 -9.65
C ILE A 17 23.63 15.09 -8.80
N SER A 18 24.50 15.71 -7.99
CA SER A 18 24.11 16.80 -7.07
C SER A 18 23.59 18.04 -7.79
N ASP A 19 24.18 18.36 -8.94
CA ASP A 19 23.86 19.56 -9.70
C ASP A 19 22.64 19.37 -10.59
N SER A 20 22.42 18.14 -11.08
CA SER A 20 21.32 17.82 -12.01
C SER A 20 19.99 17.53 -11.31
N CYS A 21 19.99 17.11 -10.04
CA CYS A 21 18.78 16.66 -9.35
C CYS A 21 18.28 17.65 -8.29
N GLU A 22 16.96 17.77 -8.19
CA GLU A 22 16.26 18.55 -7.15
C GLU A 22 15.18 17.65 -6.50
N PRO A 23 15.07 17.58 -5.16
CA PRO A 23 16.02 18.11 -4.18
C PRO A 23 17.43 17.52 -4.32
N ARG A 24 18.43 18.20 -3.77
CA ARG A 24 19.84 17.79 -3.90
C ARG A 24 20.04 16.35 -3.37
N ILE A 25 20.52 15.47 -4.24
CA ILE A 25 20.87 14.08 -3.90
C ILE A 25 22.33 14.02 -3.45
N ARG A 26 22.60 13.31 -2.35
CA ARG A 26 23.96 13.01 -1.90
C ARG A 26 24.23 11.52 -2.13
N PRO A 27 24.92 11.14 -3.22
CA PRO A 27 25.26 9.74 -3.47
C PRO A 27 26.34 9.26 -2.49
N ASP A 28 26.28 7.98 -2.11
CA ASP A 28 27.43 7.29 -1.55
C ASP A 28 28.22 6.64 -2.68
N VAL A 29 29.48 7.02 -2.84
CA VAL A 29 30.32 6.58 -3.96
C VAL A 29 31.52 5.84 -3.40
N THR A 30 31.59 4.54 -3.67
CA THR A 30 32.63 3.64 -3.15
C THR A 30 33.34 2.90 -4.29
N LEU A 31 34.50 2.31 -3.98
CA LEU A 31 35.25 1.47 -4.90
C LEU A 31 35.14 0.01 -4.47
N GLN A 32 34.90 -0.87 -5.43
CA GLN A 32 34.97 -2.32 -5.23
C GLN A 32 35.86 -2.97 -6.29
N THR A 33 36.58 -4.02 -5.90
CA THR A 33 37.38 -4.83 -6.82
C THR A 33 36.67 -6.14 -7.09
N VAL A 34 36.37 -6.41 -8.37
CA VAL A 34 35.71 -7.64 -8.83
C VAL A 34 36.53 -8.23 -9.97
N ASN A 35 37.02 -9.46 -9.82
CA ASN A 35 37.85 -10.15 -10.82
C ASN A 35 39.00 -9.27 -11.34
N ASP A 36 39.78 -8.69 -10.43
CA ASP A 36 40.90 -7.78 -10.70
C ASP A 36 40.53 -6.50 -11.48
N LYS A 37 39.24 -6.14 -11.51
CA LYS A 37 38.75 -4.87 -12.07
C LYS A 37 38.19 -3.99 -10.98
N THR A 38 38.58 -2.72 -10.98
CA THR A 38 38.01 -1.68 -10.13
C THR A 38 36.67 -1.21 -10.71
N VAL A 39 35.65 -1.19 -9.86
CA VAL A 39 34.28 -0.74 -10.18
C VAL A 39 33.93 0.39 -9.22
N ILE A 40 33.40 1.49 -9.75
CA ILE A 40 32.80 2.56 -8.96
C ILE A 40 31.35 2.16 -8.67
N VAL A 41 31.01 2.05 -7.40
CA VAL A 41 29.65 1.75 -6.93
C VAL A 41 29.03 3.04 -6.43
N VAL A 42 27.90 3.41 -7.02
CA VAL A 42 27.12 4.60 -6.64
C VAL A 42 25.82 4.12 -6.02
N GLU A 43 25.66 4.36 -4.73
CA GLU A 43 24.46 4.03 -3.98
C GLU A 43 23.63 5.30 -3.70
N ILE A 44 22.35 5.24 -4.08
CA ILE A 44 21.37 6.29 -3.82
C ILE A 44 20.34 5.74 -2.85
N LEU A 45 20.35 6.25 -1.62
CA LEU A 45 19.35 5.89 -0.63
C LEU A 45 18.01 6.57 -0.92
N PRO A 46 16.87 5.92 -0.63
CA PRO A 46 15.56 6.55 -0.73
C PRO A 46 15.50 7.80 0.16
N GLY A 47 15.25 8.95 -0.45
CA GLY A 47 15.10 10.21 0.28
C GLY A 47 13.67 10.48 0.72
N ALA A 48 13.52 11.25 1.79
CA ALA A 48 12.21 11.67 2.32
C ALA A 48 11.60 12.87 1.57
N MET A 49 12.41 13.65 0.83
CA MET A 49 11.95 14.86 0.14
C MET A 49 11.46 14.52 -1.28
N ARG A 50 10.50 13.60 -1.38
CA ARG A 50 9.93 13.21 -2.67
C ARG A 50 9.00 14.32 -3.21
N PRO A 51 8.85 14.44 -4.54
CA PRO A 51 9.60 13.73 -5.57
C PRO A 51 11.00 14.31 -5.81
N TYR A 52 11.93 13.45 -6.25
CA TYR A 52 13.21 13.86 -6.83
C TYR A 52 13.08 13.91 -8.36
N TYR A 53 13.60 14.96 -8.98
CA TYR A 53 13.51 15.18 -10.42
C TYR A 53 14.78 15.77 -11.03
N ILE A 54 14.93 15.59 -12.34
CA ILE A 54 16.00 16.19 -13.14
C ILE A 54 15.65 17.67 -13.40
N LYS A 55 16.49 18.60 -12.92
CA LYS A 55 16.25 20.05 -12.98
C LYS A 55 15.97 20.57 -14.37
N SER A 56 16.71 20.08 -15.38
CA SER A 56 16.56 20.52 -16.77
C SER A 56 15.22 20.13 -17.39
N GLU A 57 14.53 19.14 -16.82
CA GLU A 57 13.25 18.64 -17.31
C GLU A 57 12.07 19.13 -16.45
N GLY A 58 12.35 19.70 -15.28
CA GLY A 58 11.34 20.22 -14.36
C GLY A 58 10.60 19.15 -13.56
N MET A 59 9.78 19.56 -12.60
CA MET A 59 9.12 18.65 -11.65
C MET A 59 8.04 17.77 -12.31
N THR A 60 7.41 18.21 -13.40
CA THR A 60 6.32 17.45 -14.02
C THR A 60 6.82 16.32 -14.92
N GLU A 61 7.89 16.56 -15.68
CA GLU A 61 8.41 15.61 -16.67
C GLU A 61 9.71 14.93 -16.24
N GLY A 62 10.48 15.56 -15.35
CA GLY A 62 11.81 15.11 -14.93
C GLY A 62 11.83 14.03 -13.85
N ILE A 63 10.70 13.38 -13.56
CA ILE A 63 10.62 12.34 -12.53
C ILE A 63 10.59 10.96 -13.18
N TYR A 64 11.46 10.10 -12.69
CA TYR A 64 11.61 8.75 -13.19
C TYR A 64 11.55 7.75 -12.04
N MET A 65 10.86 6.63 -12.27
CA MET A 65 10.85 5.50 -11.36
C MET A 65 11.35 4.24 -12.03
N ARG A 66 12.11 3.46 -11.26
CA ARG A 66 12.58 2.15 -11.68
C ARG A 66 11.50 1.12 -11.40
N VAL A 67 10.94 0.55 -12.46
CA VAL A 67 9.97 -0.54 -12.40
C VAL A 67 10.65 -1.79 -12.96
N SER A 68 10.92 -2.74 -12.07
CA SER A 68 11.66 -3.98 -12.37
C SER A 68 13.02 -3.72 -13.05
N ARG A 69 13.12 -3.94 -14.37
CA ARG A 69 14.37 -3.81 -15.15
C ARG A 69 14.47 -2.50 -15.92
N THR A 70 13.45 -1.65 -15.90
CA THR A 70 13.40 -0.43 -16.73
C THR A 70 13.14 0.80 -15.88
N THR A 71 13.74 1.92 -16.26
CA THR A 71 13.39 3.25 -15.76
C THR A 71 12.33 3.85 -16.67
N ARG A 72 11.26 4.40 -16.10
CA ARG A 72 10.15 5.01 -16.84
C ARG A 72 9.82 6.37 -16.25
N SER A 73 9.34 7.28 -17.10
CA SER A 73 8.69 8.51 -16.62
C SER A 73 7.45 8.13 -15.80
N VAL A 74 7.15 8.94 -14.79
CA VAL A 74 6.02 8.69 -13.89
C VAL A 74 4.72 9.24 -14.46
N GLU A 75 3.63 8.52 -14.25
CA GLU A 75 2.31 9.01 -14.58
C GLU A 75 1.83 10.04 -13.54
N GLY A 76 0.85 10.88 -13.92
CA GLY A 76 0.39 11.98 -13.08
C GLY A 76 -0.16 11.55 -11.70
N TYR A 77 -0.69 10.33 -11.56
CA TYR A 77 -1.13 9.83 -10.26
C TYR A 77 0.04 9.44 -9.35
N MET A 78 1.10 8.84 -9.92
CA MET A 78 2.32 8.51 -9.19
C MET A 78 3.05 9.78 -8.73
N LEU A 79 3.04 10.83 -9.54
CA LEU A 79 3.54 12.15 -9.12
C LEU A 79 2.80 12.66 -7.88
N LYS A 80 1.46 12.58 -7.87
CA LYS A 80 0.67 12.98 -6.69
C LYS A 80 1.02 12.14 -5.46
N GLU A 81 1.20 10.84 -5.63
CA GLU A 81 1.60 9.92 -4.56
C GLU A 81 2.97 10.31 -3.97
N LEU A 82 3.97 10.56 -4.82
CA LEU A 82 5.30 11.02 -4.39
C LEU A 82 5.27 12.38 -3.67
N ILE A 83 4.41 13.30 -4.11
CA ILE A 83 4.22 14.60 -3.43
C ILE A 83 3.63 14.40 -2.03
N LEU A 84 2.63 13.54 -1.89
CA LEU A 84 2.02 13.22 -0.60
C LEU A 84 3.04 12.58 0.34
N GLU A 85 3.79 11.58 -0.13
CA GLU A 85 4.86 10.94 0.63
C GLU A 85 5.92 11.94 1.12
N GLY A 86 6.31 12.90 0.26
CA GLY A 86 7.23 13.97 0.64
C GLY A 86 6.70 14.90 1.73
N GLN A 87 5.39 14.95 1.92
CA GLN A 87 4.71 15.67 3.00
C GLN A 87 4.38 14.79 4.21
N ASN A 88 4.82 13.53 4.21
CA ASN A 88 4.43 12.51 5.19
C ASN A 88 2.90 12.35 5.29
N ARG A 89 2.23 12.42 4.15
CA ARG A 89 0.80 12.25 3.97
C ARG A 89 0.54 11.11 3.00
N TYR A 90 -0.65 10.53 3.08
CA TYR A 90 -1.07 9.41 2.25
C TYR A 90 -2.49 9.63 1.76
N PHE A 91 -2.89 8.92 0.70
CA PHE A 91 -4.21 9.08 0.09
C PHE A 91 -5.35 9.00 1.10
N ASP A 92 -5.32 8.00 1.96
CA ASP A 92 -6.34 7.69 2.95
C ASP A 92 -6.44 8.76 4.06
N SER A 93 -5.33 9.45 4.36
CA SER A 93 -5.29 10.56 5.32
C SER A 93 -5.82 11.90 4.78
N GLU A 94 -6.02 12.03 3.46
CA GLU A 94 -6.48 13.28 2.87
C GLU A 94 -7.95 13.58 3.24
N PRO A 95 -8.30 14.85 3.54
CA PRO A 95 -9.69 15.24 3.76
C PRO A 95 -10.56 14.94 2.52
N CYS A 96 -11.63 14.17 2.70
CA CYS A 96 -12.59 13.85 1.67
C CYS A 96 -13.65 14.97 1.57
N ARG A 97 -13.29 16.08 0.95
CA ARG A 97 -14.13 17.30 0.90
C ARG A 97 -15.47 17.13 0.17
N GLU A 98 -15.59 16.11 -0.66
CA GLU A 98 -16.83 15.79 -1.38
C GLU A 98 -17.89 15.18 -0.44
N LEU A 99 -17.50 14.67 0.73
CA LEU A 99 -18.38 14.03 1.69
C LEU A 99 -18.69 14.97 2.85
N GLN A 100 -19.98 15.04 3.20
CA GLN A 100 -20.47 15.72 4.40
C GLN A 100 -21.00 14.66 5.36
N ILE A 101 -20.60 14.73 6.62
CA ILE A 101 -21.00 13.77 7.65
C ILE A 101 -21.57 14.50 8.86
N THR A 102 -22.50 13.86 9.54
CA THR A 102 -23.08 14.33 10.80
C THR A 102 -22.44 13.61 11.99
N ASP A 103 -22.68 14.10 13.21
CA ASP A 103 -22.27 13.38 14.41
C ASP A 103 -22.97 12.01 14.54
N GLU A 104 -24.17 11.84 13.96
CA GLU A 104 -24.86 10.54 13.92
C GLU A 104 -24.11 9.55 13.03
N ASP A 105 -23.61 9.98 11.88
CA ASP A 105 -22.81 9.14 10.98
C ASP A 105 -21.52 8.67 11.65
N ILE A 106 -20.86 9.56 12.40
CA ILE A 106 -19.67 9.24 13.20
C ILE A 106 -20.00 8.20 14.27
N GLN A 107 -21.11 8.37 14.99
CA GLN A 107 -21.55 7.40 16.01
C GLN A 107 -21.87 6.04 15.40
N ASN A 108 -22.51 6.02 14.22
CA ASN A 108 -22.82 4.80 13.49
C ASN A 108 -21.55 4.06 13.08
N LEU A 109 -20.53 4.76 12.55
CA LEU A 109 -19.25 4.15 12.23
C LEU A 109 -18.56 3.56 13.47
N CYS A 110 -18.51 4.30 14.57
CA CYS A 110 -17.94 3.82 15.84
C CYS A 110 -18.62 2.52 16.30
N LYS A 111 -19.95 2.46 16.22
CA LYS A 111 -20.74 1.28 16.59
C LYS A 111 -20.41 0.09 15.69
N ILE A 112 -20.44 0.28 14.38
CA ILE A 112 -20.13 -0.77 13.39
C ILE A 112 -18.72 -1.32 13.62
N MET A 113 -17.72 -0.46 13.77
CA MET A 113 -16.34 -0.90 13.98
C MET A 113 -16.17 -1.67 15.29
N LYS A 114 -16.86 -1.27 16.38
CA LYS A 114 -16.85 -1.99 17.64
C LYS A 114 -17.51 -3.37 17.50
N GLU A 115 -18.67 -3.44 16.86
CA GLU A 115 -19.38 -4.70 16.61
C GLU A 115 -18.52 -5.66 15.79
N THR A 116 -17.86 -5.17 14.75
CA THR A 116 -16.91 -5.95 13.95
C THR A 116 -15.74 -6.46 14.78
N ALA A 117 -15.13 -5.62 15.64
CA ALA A 117 -14.04 -6.03 16.52
C ALA A 117 -14.47 -7.13 17.50
N ILE A 118 -15.68 -7.02 18.09
CA ILE A 118 -16.24 -8.02 18.99
C ILE A 118 -16.50 -9.34 18.25
N LYS A 119 -17.12 -9.27 17.07
CA LYS A 119 -17.43 -10.44 16.23
C LYS A 119 -16.16 -11.21 15.83
N ASN A 120 -15.07 -10.49 15.54
CA ASN A 120 -13.81 -11.08 15.09
C ASN A 120 -12.87 -11.50 16.23
N THR A 121 -13.30 -11.35 17.49
CA THR A 121 -12.53 -11.78 18.66
C THR A 121 -13.07 -13.10 19.19
N TRP A 122 -12.23 -14.13 19.30
CA TRP A 122 -12.68 -15.47 19.70
C TRP A 122 -12.95 -15.61 21.20
N GLN A 123 -12.11 -15.05 22.06
CA GLN A 123 -12.20 -15.25 23.51
C GLN A 123 -13.09 -14.18 24.16
N ASP A 124 -14.05 -14.61 24.99
CA ASP A 124 -14.95 -13.67 25.68
C ASP A 124 -14.22 -12.74 26.66
N SER A 125 -13.14 -13.21 27.27
CA SER A 125 -12.23 -12.41 28.08
C SER A 125 -11.57 -11.27 27.30
N GLU A 126 -11.27 -11.49 26.01
CA GLU A 126 -10.70 -10.47 25.12
C GLU A 126 -11.79 -9.53 24.60
N LYS A 127 -12.99 -10.03 24.30
CA LYS A 127 -14.15 -9.19 23.92
C LYS A 127 -14.45 -8.14 24.99
N ALA A 128 -14.37 -8.52 26.27
CA ALA A 128 -14.59 -7.61 27.39
C ALA A 128 -13.55 -6.48 27.50
N LYS A 129 -12.38 -6.62 26.88
CA LYS A 129 -11.32 -5.59 26.86
C LYS A 129 -11.49 -4.59 25.70
N ILE A 130 -12.37 -4.85 24.74
CA ILE A 130 -12.61 -3.98 23.60
C ILE A 130 -13.29 -2.70 24.09
N LYS A 131 -12.53 -1.59 24.02
CA LYS A 131 -13.02 -0.27 24.40
C LYS A 131 -14.00 0.27 23.37
N ASP A 132 -14.84 1.21 23.80
CA ASP A 132 -15.64 2.01 22.89
C ASP A 132 -14.76 2.82 21.95
N ILE A 133 -15.15 2.83 20.68
CA ILE A 133 -14.56 3.69 19.66
C ILE A 133 -15.27 5.04 19.77
N THR A 134 -14.49 6.10 19.85
CA THR A 134 -15.00 7.47 19.99
C THR A 134 -14.58 8.33 18.80
N LYS A 135 -15.19 9.51 18.66
CA LYS A 135 -14.76 10.52 17.69
C LYS A 135 -13.26 10.82 17.79
N ASN A 136 -12.74 10.93 19.01
CA ASN A 136 -11.30 11.14 19.26
C ASN A 136 -10.44 9.94 18.82
N THR A 137 -10.96 8.72 18.94
CA THR A 137 -10.30 7.52 18.42
C THR A 137 -10.17 7.59 16.90
N LEU A 138 -11.25 7.97 16.21
CA LEU A 138 -11.25 8.11 14.75
C LEU A 138 -10.32 9.24 14.27
N LEU A 139 -10.25 10.35 14.99
CA LEU A 139 -9.27 11.42 14.74
C LEU A 139 -7.83 10.91 14.92
N SER A 140 -7.56 10.18 16.01
CA SER A 140 -6.24 9.59 16.27
C SER A 140 -5.82 8.56 15.23
N TRP A 141 -6.77 7.87 14.60
CA TRP A 141 -6.51 6.91 13.52
C TRP A 141 -6.47 7.55 12.14
N GLY A 142 -6.71 8.86 12.01
CA GLY A 142 -6.75 9.54 10.72
C GLY A 142 -7.96 9.18 9.85
N ILE A 143 -8.99 8.55 10.42
CA ILE A 143 -10.28 8.31 9.76
C ILE A 143 -11.09 9.62 9.70
N LEU A 144 -10.95 10.45 10.73
CA LEU A 144 -11.41 11.83 10.73
C LEU A 144 -10.19 12.75 10.81
N THR A 145 -10.37 13.98 10.37
CA THR A 145 -9.35 15.03 10.50
C THR A 145 -10.00 16.35 10.88
N GLU A 146 -9.22 17.26 11.48
CA GLU A 146 -9.68 18.59 11.85
C GLU A 146 -8.99 19.63 10.97
N VAL A 147 -9.79 20.48 10.32
CA VAL A 147 -9.31 21.56 9.47
C VAL A 147 -9.99 22.84 9.94
N GLN A 148 -9.19 23.79 10.45
CA GLN A 148 -9.69 25.09 10.93
C GLN A 148 -10.76 25.00 12.03
N GLY A 149 -10.70 23.99 12.90
CA GLY A 149 -11.67 23.78 13.98
C GLY A 149 -12.90 22.96 13.59
N GLU A 150 -13.05 22.62 12.31
CA GLU A 150 -14.14 21.79 11.81
C GLU A 150 -13.65 20.38 11.50
N ILE A 151 -14.52 19.39 11.71
CA ILE A 151 -14.18 17.97 11.58
C ILE A 151 -14.66 17.46 10.24
N PHE A 152 -13.72 16.88 9.49
CA PHE A 152 -13.95 16.35 8.15
C PHE A 152 -13.70 14.84 8.10
N PRO A 153 -14.46 14.09 7.28
CA PRO A 153 -14.08 12.74 6.92
C PRO A 153 -12.78 12.76 6.10
N THR A 154 -11.94 11.74 6.27
CA THR A 154 -10.84 11.49 5.34
C THR A 154 -11.24 10.48 4.27
N ASN A 155 -10.37 10.25 3.29
CA ASN A 155 -10.58 9.18 2.32
C ASN A 155 -10.65 7.79 3.00
N ALA A 156 -9.97 7.59 4.14
CA ALA A 156 -10.12 6.37 4.94
C ALA A 156 -11.56 6.17 5.42
N TYR A 157 -12.22 7.23 5.91
CA TYR A 157 -13.65 7.18 6.25
C TYR A 157 -14.48 6.75 5.04
N ALA A 158 -14.28 7.43 3.90
CA ALA A 158 -15.04 7.14 2.68
C ALA A 158 -14.82 5.69 2.18
N LEU A 159 -13.59 5.15 2.31
CA LEU A 159 -13.28 3.75 2.00
C LEU A 159 -14.00 2.78 2.93
N LEU A 160 -14.00 3.08 4.24
CA LEU A 160 -14.63 2.27 5.29
C LEU A 160 -16.16 2.33 5.26
N THR A 161 -16.75 3.40 4.72
CA THR A 161 -18.21 3.52 4.60
C THR A 161 -18.71 3.21 3.19
N GLY A 162 -17.81 2.98 2.22
CA GLY A 162 -18.17 2.71 0.84
C GLY A 162 -18.70 3.95 0.09
N GLN A 163 -18.34 5.15 0.55
CA GLN A 163 -18.83 6.43 0.05
C GLN A 163 -17.78 7.20 -0.77
N LEU A 164 -16.66 6.56 -1.12
CA LEU A 164 -15.67 7.20 -1.98
C LEU A 164 -16.25 7.33 -3.39
N ARG A 165 -16.12 8.52 -4.01
CA ARG A 165 -16.66 8.81 -5.35
C ARG A 165 -16.33 7.75 -6.40
N MET A 166 -15.10 7.24 -6.35
CA MET A 166 -14.64 6.12 -7.17
C MET A 166 -14.24 4.98 -6.23
N GLN A 167 -15.22 4.20 -5.80
CA GLN A 167 -14.98 3.10 -4.86
C GLN A 167 -14.03 2.05 -5.49
N PRO A 168 -12.99 1.61 -4.77
CA PRO A 168 -12.16 0.48 -5.18
C PRO A 168 -12.97 -0.82 -5.30
N ILE A 169 -12.52 -1.74 -6.16
CA ILE A 169 -13.09 -3.09 -6.28
C ILE A 169 -11.97 -4.11 -6.08
N ILE A 170 -12.18 -5.08 -5.18
CA ILE A 170 -11.34 -6.28 -5.11
C ILE A 170 -11.88 -7.30 -6.10
N GLN A 171 -10.99 -7.80 -6.96
CA GLN A 171 -11.31 -8.85 -7.91
C GLN A 171 -10.49 -10.10 -7.59
N CYS A 172 -11.17 -11.22 -7.43
CA CYS A 172 -10.53 -12.52 -7.28
C CYS A 172 -10.76 -13.35 -8.53
N GLY A 173 -9.70 -14.00 -9.04
CA GLY A 173 -9.76 -14.89 -10.19
C GLY A 173 -9.08 -16.21 -9.88
N PHE A 174 -9.75 -17.31 -10.20
CA PHE A 174 -9.23 -18.67 -10.10
C PHE A 174 -8.89 -19.18 -11.50
N PHE A 175 -7.65 -19.61 -11.71
CA PHE A 175 -7.11 -19.99 -13.01
C PHE A 175 -6.68 -21.46 -13.03
N LYS A 176 -6.75 -22.09 -14.20
CA LYS A 176 -6.30 -23.47 -14.38
C LYS A 176 -4.80 -23.50 -14.72
N GLY A 177 -4.02 -24.20 -13.92
CA GLY A 177 -2.58 -24.34 -14.15
C GLY A 177 -1.78 -23.15 -13.62
N LYS A 178 -0.66 -22.83 -14.26
CA LYS A 178 0.27 -21.77 -13.82
C LYS A 178 0.17 -20.50 -14.66
N ASP A 179 -0.62 -20.52 -15.73
CA ASP A 179 -0.85 -19.36 -16.59
C ASP A 179 -2.23 -18.73 -16.30
N ARG A 180 -2.40 -17.48 -16.74
CA ARG A 180 -3.68 -16.78 -16.67
C ARG A 180 -4.53 -16.99 -17.93
N ALA A 181 -4.22 -17.99 -18.77
CA ALA A 181 -4.88 -18.15 -20.06
C ALA A 181 -6.29 -18.73 -19.92
N TYR A 182 -6.52 -19.56 -18.90
CA TYR A 182 -7.80 -20.21 -18.66
C TYR A 182 -8.35 -19.84 -17.27
N PHE A 183 -9.27 -18.87 -17.25
CA PHE A 183 -10.02 -18.54 -16.02
C PHE A 183 -11.12 -19.57 -15.78
N VAL A 184 -11.21 -20.06 -14.54
CA VAL A 184 -12.21 -21.04 -14.07
C VAL A 184 -13.36 -20.32 -13.38
N ASP A 185 -13.03 -19.33 -12.55
CA ASP A 185 -14.03 -18.51 -11.85
C ASP A 185 -13.46 -17.10 -11.62
N ARG A 186 -14.33 -16.10 -11.56
CA ARG A 186 -13.96 -14.70 -11.29
C ARG A 186 -15.10 -14.02 -10.55
N ARG A 187 -14.78 -13.31 -9.47
CA ARG A 187 -15.73 -12.48 -8.73
C ARG A 187 -15.15 -11.10 -8.47
N GLU A 188 -16.03 -10.13 -8.43
CA GLU A 188 -15.74 -8.73 -8.10
C GLU A 188 -16.54 -8.35 -6.87
N PHE A 189 -15.91 -7.62 -5.97
CA PHE A 189 -16.48 -7.21 -4.69
C PHE A 189 -16.38 -5.70 -4.58
N ASP A 190 -17.51 -5.03 -4.36
CA ASP A 190 -17.62 -3.58 -4.21
C ASP A 190 -18.13 -3.19 -2.80
N GLY A 191 -18.35 -1.89 -2.58
CA GLY A 191 -18.79 -1.35 -1.29
C GLY A 191 -17.65 -1.09 -0.30
N PRO A 192 -17.93 -1.10 1.02
CA PRO A 192 -16.93 -0.84 2.05
C PRO A 192 -15.71 -1.76 1.97
N ILE A 193 -14.51 -1.20 2.08
CA ILE A 193 -13.26 -1.95 1.80
C ILE A 193 -13.06 -3.15 2.73
N GLN A 194 -13.47 -3.05 3.99
CA GLN A 194 -13.42 -4.13 4.97
C GLN A 194 -14.33 -5.30 4.58
N ASN A 195 -15.51 -5.01 4.02
CA ASN A 195 -16.41 -6.07 3.55
C ASN A 195 -15.80 -6.76 2.34
N GLN A 196 -15.18 -6.01 1.43
CA GLN A 196 -14.47 -6.57 0.28
C GLN A 196 -13.33 -7.51 0.72
N VAL A 197 -12.56 -7.14 1.74
CA VAL A 197 -11.51 -8.00 2.32
C VAL A 197 -12.10 -9.30 2.88
N ASP A 198 -13.19 -9.21 3.65
CA ASP A 198 -13.85 -10.38 4.24
C ASP A 198 -14.35 -11.35 3.17
N VAL A 199 -15.05 -10.86 2.14
CA VAL A 199 -15.58 -11.74 1.08
C VAL A 199 -14.47 -12.25 0.15
N ALA A 200 -13.40 -11.49 -0.09
CA ALA A 200 -12.23 -11.96 -0.83
C ALA A 200 -11.51 -13.08 -0.07
N TYR A 201 -11.40 -12.95 1.25
CA TYR A 201 -10.87 -14.00 2.12
C TYR A 201 -11.71 -15.27 1.99
N GLN A 202 -13.04 -15.19 2.14
CA GLN A 202 -13.92 -16.35 2.00
C GLN A 202 -13.82 -16.99 0.60
N TYR A 203 -13.72 -16.17 -0.45
CA TYR A 203 -13.54 -16.66 -1.82
C TYR A 203 -12.30 -17.54 -1.96
N VAL A 204 -11.17 -17.18 -1.33
CA VAL A 204 -9.96 -18.02 -1.38
C VAL A 204 -10.20 -19.39 -0.74
N PHE A 205 -10.84 -19.44 0.43
CA PHE A 205 -11.15 -20.71 1.11
C PHE A 205 -12.18 -21.56 0.36
N GLU A 206 -13.09 -20.96 -0.40
CA GLU A 206 -13.98 -21.69 -1.31
C GLU A 206 -13.23 -22.39 -2.46
N LYS A 207 -12.02 -21.94 -2.81
CA LYS A 207 -11.28 -22.40 -4.00
C LYS A 207 -10.05 -23.25 -3.71
N ILE A 208 -9.43 -23.10 -2.54
CA ILE A 208 -8.28 -23.92 -2.16
C ILE A 208 -8.73 -25.29 -1.64
N ASN A 209 -7.85 -26.28 -1.77
CA ASN A 209 -8.17 -27.61 -1.28
C ASN A 209 -8.14 -27.64 0.26
N MET A 210 -9.00 -28.46 0.83
CA MET A 210 -8.95 -28.80 2.24
C MET A 210 -8.46 -30.24 2.38
N GLY A 211 -7.31 -30.39 3.02
CA GLY A 211 -6.73 -31.68 3.37
C GLY A 211 -7.20 -32.14 4.75
N MET A 212 -6.64 -33.26 5.17
CA MET A 212 -6.89 -33.86 6.47
C MET A 212 -5.55 -34.13 7.17
N GLN A 213 -5.42 -33.70 8.42
CA GLN A 213 -4.36 -34.16 9.32
C GLN A 213 -4.97 -34.94 10.48
N ILE A 214 -4.27 -36.00 10.92
CA ILE A 214 -4.68 -36.80 12.08
C ILE A 214 -3.69 -36.50 13.21
N HIS A 215 -4.18 -35.92 14.30
CA HIS A 215 -3.43 -35.72 15.53
C HIS A 215 -4.00 -36.66 16.62
N GLY A 216 -3.29 -37.76 16.87
CA GLY A 216 -3.74 -38.81 17.79
C GLY A 216 -4.99 -39.52 17.27
N ILE A 217 -6.09 -39.46 18.02
CA ILE A 217 -7.40 -40.02 17.63
C ILE A 217 -8.30 -39.03 16.89
N TYR A 218 -7.89 -37.76 16.80
CA TYR A 218 -8.72 -36.69 16.26
C TYR A 218 -8.31 -36.34 14.84
N ARG A 219 -9.32 -36.28 13.97
CA ARG A 219 -9.20 -35.74 12.63
C ARG A 219 -9.37 -34.23 12.68
N GLN A 220 -8.46 -33.51 12.04
CA GLN A 220 -8.56 -32.08 11.84
C GLN A 220 -8.47 -31.79 10.34
N ASP A 221 -9.48 -31.09 9.81
CA ASP A 221 -9.45 -30.60 8.44
C ASP A 221 -8.55 -29.35 8.41
N VAL A 222 -7.64 -29.30 7.42
CA VAL A 222 -6.61 -28.25 7.31
C VAL A 222 -6.57 -27.78 5.87
N TYR A 223 -6.68 -26.47 5.66
CA TYR A 223 -6.55 -25.86 4.35
C TYR A 223 -5.12 -26.03 3.79
N GLU A 224 -5.02 -26.08 2.46
CA GLU A 224 -3.75 -26.14 1.74
C GLU A 224 -2.80 -24.97 2.10
N LEU A 225 -3.38 -23.79 2.37
CA LEU A 225 -2.66 -22.59 2.78
C LEU A 225 -3.02 -22.20 4.22
N PRO A 226 -2.06 -21.71 5.03
CA PRO A 226 -2.36 -21.18 6.35
C PRO A 226 -3.31 -19.99 6.27
N THR A 227 -4.35 -20.02 7.11
CA THR A 227 -5.40 -18.98 7.13
C THR A 227 -4.85 -17.58 7.39
N ASP A 228 -3.91 -17.48 8.33
CA ASP A 228 -3.32 -16.20 8.72
C ASP A 228 -2.49 -15.59 7.57
N SER A 229 -1.79 -16.43 6.80
CA SER A 229 -1.00 -15.99 5.65
C SER A 229 -1.89 -15.44 4.53
N VAL A 230 -3.03 -16.09 4.25
CA VAL A 230 -4.00 -15.62 3.25
C VAL A 230 -4.61 -14.28 3.70
N ARG A 231 -5.00 -14.16 4.97
CA ARG A 231 -5.53 -12.91 5.55
C ARG A 231 -4.53 -11.77 5.39
N GLU A 232 -3.28 -12.01 5.79
CA GLU A 232 -2.22 -11.02 5.76
C GLU A 232 -1.85 -10.61 4.33
N LEU A 233 -1.84 -11.56 3.39
CA LEU A 233 -1.59 -11.28 1.97
C LEU A 233 -2.67 -10.35 1.39
N ILE A 234 -3.95 -10.66 1.63
CA ILE A 234 -5.08 -9.84 1.15
C ILE A 234 -5.04 -8.46 1.81
N ALA A 235 -4.86 -8.40 3.13
CA ALA A 235 -4.79 -7.14 3.88
C ALA A 235 -3.65 -6.25 3.36
N ASN A 236 -2.45 -6.79 3.15
CA ASN A 236 -1.31 -6.04 2.63
C ASN A 236 -1.52 -5.59 1.19
N ALA A 237 -2.14 -6.40 0.34
CA ALA A 237 -2.47 -6.00 -1.03
C ALA A 237 -3.43 -4.80 -1.06
N VAL A 238 -4.38 -4.74 -0.12
CA VAL A 238 -5.31 -3.61 0.03
C VAL A 238 -4.62 -2.40 0.65
N ALA A 239 -3.89 -2.57 1.75
CA ALA A 239 -3.22 -1.47 2.45
C ALA A 239 -2.14 -0.78 1.61
N HIS A 240 -1.43 -1.53 0.76
CA HIS A 240 -0.36 -1.02 -0.10
C HIS A 240 -0.80 -0.72 -1.53
N ARG A 241 -2.10 -0.70 -1.79
CA ARG A 241 -2.64 -0.29 -3.09
C ARG A 241 -2.44 1.21 -3.31
N SER A 242 -2.02 1.61 -4.52
CA SER A 242 -2.14 3.00 -4.96
C SER A 242 -3.60 3.31 -5.29
N TYR A 243 -4.27 4.05 -4.40
CA TYR A 243 -5.67 4.47 -4.58
C TYR A 243 -5.82 5.69 -5.51
N LEU A 244 -4.70 6.29 -5.92
CA LEU A 244 -4.67 7.37 -6.90
C LEU A 244 -4.61 6.86 -8.35
N GLU A 245 -4.24 5.58 -8.54
CA GLU A 245 -4.16 4.96 -9.86
C GLU A 245 -5.53 4.99 -10.56
N PRO A 246 -5.62 5.53 -11.80
CA PRO A 246 -6.83 5.51 -12.60
C PRO A 246 -7.09 4.09 -13.13
N GLY A 247 -7.50 3.18 -12.24
CA GLY A 247 -7.78 1.78 -12.53
C GLY A 247 -8.64 1.18 -11.43
N LYS A 248 -9.63 0.35 -11.80
CA LYS A 248 -10.53 -0.27 -10.82
C LYS A 248 -9.87 -1.39 -10.02
N TYR A 249 -8.80 -2.00 -10.54
CA TYR A 249 -8.26 -3.27 -10.04
C TYR A 249 -6.77 -3.18 -9.75
N THR A 250 -6.34 -3.76 -8.61
CA THR A 250 -4.93 -4.05 -8.31
C THR A 250 -4.76 -5.57 -8.27
N SER A 251 -3.72 -6.08 -8.93
CA SER A 251 -3.50 -7.53 -9.04
C SER A 251 -2.42 -8.02 -8.08
N SER A 252 -2.77 -8.96 -7.21
CA SER A 252 -1.83 -9.76 -6.43
C SER A 252 -2.06 -11.25 -6.70
N ASN A 253 -0.98 -12.02 -6.81
CA ASN A 253 -1.07 -13.48 -6.99
C ASN A 253 -1.03 -14.16 -5.62
N ILE A 254 -1.93 -15.12 -5.43
CA ILE A 254 -1.97 -16.04 -4.29
C ILE A 254 -1.49 -17.40 -4.77
#